data_AF-A0A7S2KA32-F1
#
_entry.id   AF-A0A7S2KA32-F1
#
_cell.length_a   1.000
_cell.length_b   1.000
_cell.length_c   1.000
_cell.angle_alpha   90.00
_cell.angle_beta   90.00
_cell.angle_gamma   90.00
#
_symmetry.space_group_name_H-M   'P 1'
#
loop_
_entity.id
_entity.type
_entity.pdbx_description
1 polymer ?
#
loop_
_entity_poly.entity_id
_entity_poly.type
_entity_poly.pdbx_seq_one_letter_code
_entity_poly.pdbx_strand_id
1 'polypeptide(L)'
;SELNSLNVQLQAASDRVLTKENEMKELMRNLSEIQRSSEVREQESRSARDNAQARAIAAEQLLAKIQNEASVLRNENFNLGEACRRGEEQIENYVAKAEQTRQDEKNERVALAAHIVALTKEQKTKEEEMKAIHTANEREFNATIDKMKLDLCERERYLSDANEEITKLEEERNNLRKALKEKKSLADSANVDEIGRMRGEIEVLKERLNAALERENDVEVTNKDHLLCLQLKLREGEAERRKMHNIIQELRGNIRVVARIRPFLPSDSVPNDAEASIKVAGEQHLTIENDTVEHKFSFNKVF
;
A
#
# COMPACT_ATOMS: atom_id res chain seq x y z
N SER A 1 -43.90 183.75 -111.87
CA SER A 1 -43.11 182.78 -112.66
C SER A 1 -42.52 181.75 -111.70
N GLU A 2 -43.33 181.00 -110.96
CA GLU A 2 -43.88 179.66 -111.31
C GLU A 2 -42.84 178.56 -111.61
N LEU A 3 -41.59 178.88 -111.97
CA LEU A 3 -40.54 177.91 -112.27
C LEU A 3 -39.69 177.51 -111.03
N ASN A 4 -39.57 178.38 -110.02
CA ASN A 4 -38.81 178.06 -108.79
C ASN A 4 -39.57 177.15 -107.80
N SER A 5 -40.90 177.07 -107.88
CA SER A 5 -41.70 176.22 -106.98
C SER A 5 -41.65 174.73 -107.38
N LEU A 6 -41.40 174.43 -108.66
CA LEU A 6 -41.41 173.05 -109.16
C LEU A 6 -40.08 172.32 -108.89
N ASN A 7 -38.97 173.06 -108.87
CA ASN A 7 -37.63 172.49 -108.66
C ASN A 7 -37.42 172.01 -107.21
N VAL A 8 -38.01 172.72 -106.23
CA VAL A 8 -37.96 172.33 -104.81
C VAL A 8 -38.76 171.04 -104.55
N GLN A 9 -39.86 170.82 -105.28
CA GLN A 9 -40.67 169.60 -105.14
C GLN A 9 -39.98 168.37 -105.75
N LEU A 10 -39.23 168.54 -106.85
CA LEU A 10 -38.49 167.43 -107.48
C LEU A 10 -37.32 166.96 -106.60
N GLN A 11 -36.61 167.89 -105.96
CA GLN A 11 -35.50 167.58 -105.06
C GLN A 11 -35.97 166.82 -103.81
N ALA A 12 -37.09 167.24 -103.22
CA ALA A 12 -37.71 166.53 -102.09
C ALA A 12 -38.23 165.12 -102.44
N ALA A 13 -38.63 164.88 -103.68
CA ALA A 13 -39.05 163.56 -104.13
C ALA A 13 -37.86 162.61 -104.32
N SER A 14 -36.74 163.11 -104.85
CA SER A 14 -35.51 162.32 -105.03
C SER A 14 -34.91 161.88 -103.69
N ASP A 15 -34.87 162.78 -102.70
CA ASP A 15 -34.35 162.45 -101.37
C ASP A 15 -35.22 161.39 -100.68
N ARG A 16 -36.54 161.44 -100.86
CA ARG A 16 -37.46 160.41 -100.33
C ARG A 16 -37.25 159.03 -100.96
N VAL A 17 -36.89 158.97 -102.24
CA VAL A 17 -36.59 157.68 -102.91
C VAL A 17 -35.27 157.13 -102.39
N LEU A 18 -34.25 157.97 -102.21
CA LEU A 18 -32.95 157.53 -101.70
C LEU A 18 -33.04 157.05 -100.24
N THR A 19 -33.82 157.72 -99.39
CA THR A 19 -34.08 157.24 -98.03
C THR A 19 -34.80 155.89 -98.03
N LYS A 20 -35.79 155.70 -98.91
CA LYS A 20 -36.49 154.41 -99.02
C LYS A 20 -35.62 153.29 -99.57
N GLU A 21 -34.70 153.56 -100.49
CA GLU A 21 -33.73 152.57 -100.94
C GLU A 21 -32.75 152.18 -99.83
N ASN A 22 -32.33 153.14 -99.00
CA ASN A 22 -31.47 152.85 -97.85
C ASN A 22 -32.21 152.05 -96.78
N GLU A 23 -33.45 152.39 -96.46
CA GLU A 23 -34.32 151.62 -95.55
C GLU A 23 -34.57 150.20 -96.09
N MET A 24 -34.79 150.04 -97.39
CA MET A 24 -34.97 148.73 -98.02
C MET A 24 -33.69 147.89 -97.95
N LYS A 25 -32.52 148.48 -98.18
CA LYS A 25 -31.23 147.78 -98.03
C LYS A 25 -30.98 147.36 -96.58
N GLU A 26 -31.32 148.21 -95.63
CA GLU A 26 -31.20 147.92 -94.20
C GLU A 26 -32.16 146.81 -93.77
N LEU A 27 -33.40 146.82 -94.26
CA LEU A 27 -34.37 145.74 -94.07
C LEU A 27 -33.87 144.41 -94.67
N MET A 28 -33.34 144.41 -95.89
CA MET A 28 -32.80 143.18 -96.51
C MET A 28 -31.58 142.63 -95.74
N ARG A 29 -30.76 143.51 -95.17
CA ARG A 29 -29.64 143.10 -94.31
C ARG A 29 -30.13 142.47 -93.01
N ASN A 30 -31.08 143.10 -92.32
CA ASN A 30 -31.67 142.56 -91.10
C ASN A 30 -32.40 141.23 -91.36
N LEU A 31 -33.10 141.10 -92.49
CA LEU A 31 -33.75 139.85 -92.88
C LEU A 31 -32.73 138.74 -93.12
N SER A 32 -31.61 139.05 -93.78
CA SER A 32 -30.52 138.09 -94.03
C SER A 32 -29.80 137.69 -92.74
N GLU A 33 -29.61 138.62 -91.79
CA GLU A 33 -29.04 138.34 -90.47
C GLU A 33 -29.99 137.47 -89.61
N ILE A 34 -31.31 137.71 -89.68
CA ILE A 34 -32.32 136.87 -89.02
C ILE A 34 -32.35 135.48 -89.65
N GLN A 35 -32.29 135.35 -90.97
CA GLN A 35 -32.25 134.06 -91.66
C GLN A 35 -31.00 133.27 -91.26
N ARG A 36 -29.81 133.88 -91.30
CA ARG A 36 -28.57 133.23 -90.82
C ARG A 36 -28.66 132.85 -89.33
N SER A 37 -29.21 133.71 -88.49
CA SER A 37 -29.42 133.41 -87.06
C SER A 37 -30.43 132.28 -86.84
N SER A 38 -31.45 132.17 -87.69
CA SER A 38 -32.44 131.10 -87.66
C SER A 38 -31.82 129.78 -88.11
N GLU A 39 -31.06 129.80 -89.21
CA GLU A 39 -30.33 128.63 -89.72
C GLU A 39 -29.32 128.10 -88.70
N VAL A 40 -28.53 128.98 -88.07
CA VAL A 40 -27.59 128.61 -87.02
C VAL A 40 -28.32 128.01 -85.82
N ARG A 41 -29.40 128.64 -85.33
CA ARG A 41 -30.19 128.10 -84.21
C ARG A 41 -30.85 126.76 -84.54
N GLU A 42 -31.32 126.59 -85.78
CA GLU A 42 -31.91 125.33 -86.23
C GLU A 42 -30.85 124.23 -86.33
N GLN A 43 -29.66 124.55 -86.84
CA GLN A 43 -28.53 123.63 -86.92
C GLN A 43 -27.99 123.27 -85.54
N GLU A 44 -27.89 124.23 -84.61
CA GLU A 44 -27.55 123.98 -83.20
C GLU A 44 -28.61 123.10 -82.52
N SER A 45 -29.90 123.35 -82.75
CA SER A 45 -30.97 122.51 -82.20
C SER A 45 -30.97 121.10 -82.80
N ARG A 46 -30.66 120.94 -84.10
CA ARG A 46 -30.51 119.63 -84.75
C ARG A 46 -29.32 118.88 -84.17
N SER A 47 -28.15 119.54 -84.08
CA SER A 47 -26.93 118.96 -83.47
C SER A 47 -27.15 118.59 -81.99
N ALA A 48 -27.87 119.40 -81.22
CA ALA A 48 -28.21 119.08 -79.83
C ALA A 48 -29.15 117.87 -79.70
N ARG A 49 -30.14 117.75 -80.61
CA ARG A 49 -31.03 116.58 -80.66
C ARG A 49 -30.29 115.31 -81.07
N ASP A 50 -29.43 115.38 -82.08
CA ASP A 50 -28.63 114.24 -82.53
C ASP A 50 -27.66 113.79 -81.43
N ASN A 51 -27.02 114.73 -80.73
CA ASN A 51 -26.18 114.43 -79.57
C ASN A 51 -26.97 113.84 -78.40
N ALA A 52 -28.17 114.34 -78.11
CA ALA A 52 -29.03 113.78 -77.08
C ALA A 52 -29.53 112.38 -77.43
N GLN A 53 -29.89 112.15 -78.71
CA GLN A 53 -30.30 110.85 -79.22
C GLN A 53 -29.15 109.84 -79.19
N ALA A 54 -27.94 110.23 -79.59
CA ALA A 54 -26.75 109.40 -79.49
C ALA A 54 -26.43 109.01 -78.03
N ARG A 55 -26.56 109.96 -77.09
CA ARG A 55 -26.40 109.70 -75.65
C ARG A 55 -27.48 108.78 -75.11
N ALA A 56 -28.74 108.93 -75.54
CA ALA A 56 -29.85 108.07 -75.14
C ALA A 56 -29.63 106.62 -75.61
N ILE A 57 -29.25 106.43 -76.88
CA ILE A 57 -28.92 105.11 -77.43
C ILE A 57 -27.73 104.47 -76.70
N ALA A 58 -26.68 105.25 -76.42
CA ALA A 58 -25.54 104.74 -75.65
C ALA A 58 -25.94 104.34 -74.22
N ALA A 59 -26.81 105.10 -73.56
CA ALA A 59 -27.34 104.77 -72.24
C ALA A 59 -28.23 103.51 -72.27
N GLU A 60 -29.09 103.35 -73.29
CA GLU A 60 -29.90 102.13 -73.48
C GLU A 60 -29.03 100.90 -73.71
N GLN A 61 -27.97 101.02 -74.53
CA GLN A 61 -27.02 99.93 -74.75
C GLN A 61 -26.26 99.55 -73.45
N LEU A 62 -25.87 100.53 -72.63
CA LEU A 62 -25.24 100.28 -71.34
C LEU A 62 -26.21 99.63 -70.35
N LEU A 63 -27.47 100.10 -70.29
CA LEU A 63 -28.50 99.49 -69.45
C LEU A 63 -28.77 98.04 -69.87
N ALA A 64 -28.84 97.75 -71.16
CA ALA A 64 -29.00 96.39 -71.66
C ALA A 64 -27.83 95.48 -71.27
N LYS A 65 -26.58 95.98 -71.35
CA LYS A 65 -25.39 95.25 -70.89
C LYS A 65 -25.45 94.96 -69.38
N ILE A 66 -25.75 95.98 -68.57
CA ILE A 66 -25.87 95.83 -67.11
C ILE A 66 -27.00 94.87 -66.74
N GLN A 67 -28.15 94.92 -67.45
CA GLN A 67 -29.25 93.99 -67.22
C GLN A 67 -28.87 92.55 -67.55
N ASN A 68 -28.16 92.32 -68.66
CA ASN A 68 -27.65 91.01 -69.02
C ASN A 68 -26.64 90.49 -67.98
N GLU A 69 -25.66 91.30 -67.59
CA GLU A 69 -24.69 90.95 -66.54
C GLU A 69 -25.38 90.66 -65.20
N ALA A 70 -26.36 91.48 -64.80
CA ALA A 70 -27.15 91.24 -63.60
C ALA A 70 -27.97 89.94 -63.68
N SER A 71 -28.48 89.57 -64.86
CA SER A 71 -29.19 88.31 -65.06
C SER A 71 -28.26 87.10 -64.93
N VAL A 72 -27.04 87.18 -65.48
CA VAL A 72 -26.01 86.14 -65.37
C VAL A 72 -25.60 85.98 -63.91
N LEU A 73 -25.27 87.08 -63.22
CA LEU A 73 -24.90 87.06 -61.80
C LEU A 73 -26.02 86.55 -60.89
N ARG A 74 -27.30 86.79 -61.22
CA ARG A 74 -28.44 86.21 -60.49
C ARG A 74 -28.51 84.70 -60.67
N ASN A 75 -28.35 84.21 -61.89
CA ASN A 75 -28.36 82.77 -62.18
C ASN A 75 -27.15 82.07 -61.54
N GLU A 76 -25.98 82.68 -61.58
CA GLU A 76 -24.78 82.18 -60.91
C GLU A 76 -24.96 82.15 -59.39
N ASN A 77 -25.48 83.21 -58.77
CA ASN A 77 -25.78 83.21 -57.33
C ASN A 77 -26.81 82.16 -56.95
N PHE A 78 -27.84 81.95 -57.78
CA PHE A 78 -28.83 80.90 -57.54
C PHE A 78 -28.19 79.51 -57.58
N ASN A 79 -27.39 79.23 -58.63
CA ASN A 79 -26.68 77.96 -58.78
C ASN A 79 -25.67 77.72 -57.66
N LEU A 80 -24.93 78.76 -57.25
CA LEU A 80 -24.02 78.70 -56.11
C LEU A 80 -24.79 78.44 -54.81
N GLY A 81 -25.95 79.08 -54.61
CA GLY A 81 -26.81 78.85 -53.46
C GLY A 81 -27.34 77.41 -53.37
N GLU A 82 -27.76 76.82 -54.50
CA GLU A 82 -28.16 75.41 -54.54
C GLU A 82 -26.97 74.45 -54.35
N ALA A 83 -25.79 74.79 -54.87
CA ALA A 83 -24.58 74.02 -54.62
C ALA A 83 -24.17 74.06 -53.14
N CYS A 84 -24.24 75.23 -52.50
CA CYS A 84 -24.00 75.38 -51.06
C CYS A 84 -24.99 74.55 -50.24
N ARG A 85 -26.29 74.63 -50.53
CA ARG A 85 -27.32 73.85 -49.81
C ARG A 85 -27.09 72.34 -49.95
N ARG A 86 -26.79 71.85 -51.15
CA ARG A 86 -26.46 70.43 -51.36
C ARG A 86 -25.19 70.02 -50.63
N GLY A 87 -24.19 70.90 -50.56
CA GLY A 87 -22.97 70.69 -49.79
C GLY A 87 -23.26 70.59 -48.28
N GLU A 88 -24.07 71.51 -47.75
CA GLU A 88 -24.51 71.52 -46.35
C GLU A 88 -25.26 70.24 -45.99
N GLU A 89 -26.25 69.83 -46.80
CA GLU A 89 -27.00 68.58 -46.61
C GLU A 89 -26.08 67.35 -46.65
N GLN A 90 -25.10 67.32 -47.54
CA GLN A 90 -24.13 66.22 -47.58
C GLN A 90 -23.25 66.20 -46.33
N ILE A 91 -22.74 67.35 -45.89
CA ILE A 91 -21.95 67.48 -44.67
C ILE A 91 -22.76 67.01 -43.46
N GLU A 92 -24.01 67.46 -43.32
CA GLU A 92 -24.89 67.05 -42.22
C GLU A 92 -25.12 65.54 -42.21
N ASN A 93 -25.37 64.94 -43.39
CA ASN A 93 -25.50 63.48 -43.51
C ASN A 93 -24.21 62.73 -43.15
N TYR A 94 -23.03 63.24 -43.55
CA TYR A 94 -21.75 62.63 -43.18
C TYR A 94 -21.48 62.75 -41.68
N VAL A 95 -21.80 63.90 -41.07
CA VAL A 95 -21.68 64.13 -39.63
C VAL A 95 -22.60 63.18 -38.87
N ALA A 96 -23.89 63.10 -39.23
CA ALA A 96 -24.85 62.20 -38.59
C ALA A 96 -24.42 60.72 -38.68
N LYS A 97 -23.94 60.28 -39.86
CA LYS A 97 -23.40 58.93 -40.03
C LYS A 97 -22.17 58.68 -39.15
N ALA A 98 -21.23 59.63 -39.10
CA ALA A 98 -20.03 59.51 -38.28
C ALA A 98 -20.34 59.51 -36.78
N GLU A 99 -21.33 60.30 -36.34
CA GLU A 99 -21.82 60.29 -34.96
C GLU A 99 -22.47 58.96 -34.60
N GLN A 100 -23.30 58.41 -35.50
CA GLN A 100 -23.93 57.11 -35.30
C GLN A 100 -22.89 55.99 -35.20
N THR A 101 -21.95 55.89 -36.14
CA THR A 101 -20.90 54.86 -36.07
C THR A 101 -20.05 55.01 -34.82
N ARG A 102 -19.73 56.25 -34.41
CA ARG A 102 -18.99 56.51 -33.17
C ARG A 102 -19.78 56.08 -31.93
N GLN A 103 -21.10 56.27 -31.93
CA GLN A 103 -21.96 55.84 -30.83
C GLN A 103 -22.09 54.31 -30.79
N ASP A 104 -22.20 53.66 -31.94
CA ASP A 104 -22.23 52.20 -32.04
C ASP A 104 -20.91 51.58 -31.56
N GLU A 105 -19.76 52.10 -32.02
CA GLU A 105 -18.44 51.69 -31.53
C GLU A 105 -18.30 51.89 -30.01
N LYS A 106 -18.85 52.99 -29.47
CA LYS A 106 -18.84 53.25 -28.03
C LYS A 106 -19.70 52.23 -27.28
N ASN A 107 -20.88 51.93 -27.78
CA ASN A 107 -21.78 50.92 -27.20
C ASN A 107 -21.13 49.53 -27.21
N GLU A 108 -20.50 49.15 -28.33
CA GLU A 108 -19.75 47.89 -28.44
C GLU A 108 -18.58 47.84 -27.46
N ARG A 109 -17.79 48.91 -27.34
CA ARG A 109 -16.69 48.99 -26.38
C ARG A 109 -17.18 48.86 -24.94
N VAL A 110 -18.30 49.49 -24.59
CA VAL A 110 -18.90 49.38 -23.25
C VAL A 110 -19.38 47.95 -23.00
N ALA A 111 -20.03 47.31 -23.98
CA ALA A 111 -20.49 45.93 -23.85
C ALA A 111 -19.31 44.95 -23.69
N LEU A 112 -18.25 45.10 -24.49
CA LEU A 112 -17.04 44.29 -24.38
C LEU A 112 -16.32 44.53 -23.05
N ALA A 113 -16.19 45.78 -22.60
CA ALA A 113 -15.59 46.09 -21.31
C ALA A 113 -16.39 45.48 -20.15
N ALA A 114 -17.73 45.57 -20.19
CA ALA A 114 -18.59 44.93 -19.20
C ALA A 114 -18.42 43.40 -19.19
N HIS A 115 -18.32 42.78 -20.37
CA HIS A 115 -18.11 41.34 -20.48
C HIS A 115 -16.74 40.90 -19.93
N ILE A 116 -15.67 41.62 -20.26
CA ILE A 116 -14.32 41.36 -19.73
C ILE A 116 -14.30 41.51 -18.19
N VAL A 117 -14.95 42.54 -17.65
CA VAL A 117 -15.03 42.73 -16.20
C VAL A 117 -15.83 41.60 -15.53
N ALA A 118 -16.92 41.14 -16.14
CA ALA A 118 -17.69 40.01 -15.62
C ALA A 118 -16.86 38.71 -15.64
N LEU A 119 -16.21 38.39 -16.75
CA LEU A 119 -15.37 37.20 -16.88
C LEU A 119 -14.17 37.22 -15.92
N THR A 120 -13.49 38.36 -15.78
CA THR A 120 -12.35 38.48 -14.85
C THR A 120 -12.80 38.36 -13.40
N LYS A 121 -13.99 38.86 -13.05
CA LYS A 121 -14.59 38.66 -11.73
C LYS A 121 -14.90 37.19 -11.48
N GLU A 122 -15.53 36.50 -12.43
CA GLU A 122 -15.82 35.06 -12.31
C GLU A 122 -14.55 34.19 -12.25
N GLN A 123 -13.52 34.53 -13.03
CA GLN A 123 -12.23 33.85 -12.98
C GLN A 123 -11.60 34.03 -11.61
N LYS A 124 -11.59 35.25 -11.08
CA LYS A 124 -11.05 35.53 -9.75
C LYS A 124 -11.81 34.78 -8.65
N THR A 125 -13.13 34.73 -8.68
CA THR A 125 -13.91 33.98 -7.68
C THR A 125 -13.64 32.49 -7.78
N LYS A 126 -13.58 31.92 -8.99
CA LYS A 126 -13.22 30.51 -9.20
C LYS A 126 -11.80 30.21 -8.73
N GLU A 127 -10.84 31.10 -8.98
CA GLU A 127 -9.47 30.94 -8.47
C GLU A 127 -9.42 30.97 -6.93
N GLU A 128 -10.18 31.86 -6.29
CA GLU A 128 -10.28 31.94 -4.83
C GLU A 128 -10.94 30.68 -4.25
N GLU A 129 -12.03 30.18 -4.85
CA GLU A 129 -12.67 28.92 -4.48
C GLU A 129 -11.74 27.73 -4.64
N MET A 130 -11.04 27.62 -5.77
CA MET A 130 -10.07 26.54 -6.00
C MET A 130 -8.92 26.60 -5.00
N LYS A 131 -8.38 27.79 -4.70
CA LYS A 131 -7.35 27.96 -3.65
C LYS A 131 -7.89 27.56 -2.27
N ALA A 132 -9.12 27.93 -1.93
CA ALA A 132 -9.75 27.55 -0.67
C ALA A 132 -9.91 26.01 -0.57
N ILE A 133 -10.37 25.36 -1.64
CA ILE A 133 -10.49 23.90 -1.70
C ILE A 133 -9.11 23.23 -1.60
N HIS A 134 -8.12 23.70 -2.35
CA HIS A 134 -6.76 23.15 -2.29
C HIS A 134 -6.16 23.26 -0.88
N THR A 135 -6.26 24.43 -0.24
CA THR A 135 -5.76 24.62 1.12
C THR A 135 -6.53 23.80 2.17
N ALA A 136 -7.84 23.59 1.98
CA ALA A 136 -8.63 22.72 2.84
C ALA A 136 -8.20 21.24 2.70
N ASN A 137 -8.07 20.76 1.45
CA ASN A 137 -7.62 19.39 1.18
C ASN A 137 -6.20 19.15 1.69
N GLU A 138 -5.27 20.09 1.50
CA GLU A 138 -3.91 20.01 2.04
C GLU A 138 -3.92 19.88 3.57
N ARG A 139 -4.79 20.64 4.27
CA ARG A 139 -4.94 20.53 5.73
C ARG A 139 -5.48 19.16 6.14
N GLU A 140 -6.48 18.64 5.43
CA GLU A 140 -7.03 17.31 5.71
C GLU A 140 -5.99 16.22 5.47
N PHE A 141 -5.28 16.25 4.34
CA PHE A 141 -4.22 15.30 4.05
C PHE A 141 -3.10 15.37 5.10
N ASN A 142 -2.64 16.57 5.47
CA ASN A 142 -1.62 16.73 6.51
C ASN A 142 -2.12 16.19 7.87
N ALA A 143 -3.37 16.45 8.25
CA ALA A 143 -3.94 15.92 9.48
C ALA A 143 -4.04 14.38 9.45
N THR A 144 -4.37 13.77 8.30
CA THR A 144 -4.36 12.30 8.18
C THR A 144 -2.96 11.72 8.23
N ILE A 145 -1.98 12.38 7.62
CA ILE A 145 -0.56 11.99 7.68
C ILE A 145 -0.06 12.04 9.13
N ASP A 146 -0.38 13.09 9.88
CA ASP A 146 0.05 13.22 11.26
C ASP A 146 -0.59 12.17 12.18
N LYS A 147 -1.87 11.82 11.95
CA LYS A 147 -2.52 10.68 12.63
C LYS A 147 -1.82 9.37 12.32
N MET A 148 -1.57 9.08 11.03
CA MET A 148 -0.88 7.86 10.61
C MET A 148 0.54 7.76 11.18
N LYS A 149 1.27 8.88 11.27
CA LYS A 149 2.59 8.92 11.92
C LYS A 149 2.51 8.60 13.40
N LEU A 150 1.51 9.13 14.09
CA LEU A 150 1.30 8.86 15.52
C LEU A 150 1.00 7.37 15.75
N ASP A 151 0.10 6.80 14.96
CA ASP A 151 -0.22 5.35 15.01
C ASP A 151 1.01 4.49 14.71
N LEU A 152 1.85 4.90 13.75
CA LEU A 152 3.12 4.23 13.44
C LEU A 152 4.08 4.27 14.64
N CYS A 153 4.27 5.42 15.28
CA CYS A 153 5.12 5.54 16.46
C CYS A 153 4.62 4.67 17.63
N GLU A 154 3.30 4.60 17.84
CA GLU A 154 2.73 3.71 18.86
C GLU A 154 2.97 2.23 18.53
N ARG A 155 2.82 1.85 17.25
CA ARG A 155 3.07 0.49 16.77
C ARG A 155 4.54 0.10 16.90
N GLU A 156 5.45 1.01 16.56
CA GLU A 156 6.89 0.82 16.72
C GLU A 156 7.28 0.64 18.18
N ARG A 157 6.69 1.43 19.09
CA ARG A 157 6.91 1.26 20.53
C ARG A 157 6.43 -0.10 21.02
N TYR A 158 5.21 -0.51 20.63
CA TYR A 158 4.69 -1.83 20.97
C TYR A 158 5.58 -2.97 20.44
N LEU A 159 6.08 -2.85 19.22
CA LEU A 159 7.03 -3.82 18.66
C LEU A 159 8.34 -3.85 19.42
N SER A 160 8.86 -2.71 19.85
CA SER A 160 10.07 -2.63 20.69
C SER A 160 9.85 -3.35 22.02
N ASP A 161 8.75 -3.05 22.72
CA ASP A 161 8.40 -3.66 24.01
C ASP A 161 8.23 -5.19 23.87
N ALA A 162 7.53 -5.64 22.83
CA ALA A 162 7.34 -7.07 22.55
C ALA A 162 8.66 -7.78 22.21
N ASN A 163 9.56 -7.12 21.48
CA ASN A 163 10.89 -7.66 21.19
C ASN A 163 11.74 -7.79 22.46
N GLU A 164 11.68 -6.82 23.38
CA GLU A 164 12.35 -6.92 24.68
C GLU A 164 11.79 -8.06 25.53
N GLU A 165 10.49 -8.33 25.46
CA GLU A 165 9.88 -9.46 26.16
C GLU A 165 10.30 -10.79 25.55
N ILE A 166 10.36 -10.88 24.21
CA ILE A 166 10.89 -12.04 23.50
C ILE A 166 12.34 -12.31 23.92
N THR A 167 13.22 -11.30 23.92
CA THR A 167 14.63 -11.52 24.30
C THR A 167 14.76 -12.02 25.74
N LYS A 168 14.00 -11.47 26.69
CA LYS A 168 13.95 -11.96 28.08
C LYS A 168 13.52 -13.42 28.15
N LEU A 169 12.43 -13.78 27.49
CA LEU A 169 11.93 -15.17 27.48
C LEU A 169 12.90 -16.13 26.79
N GLU A 170 13.61 -15.68 25.75
CA GLU A 170 14.63 -16.48 25.09
C GLU A 170 15.86 -16.72 25.96
N GLU A 171 16.28 -15.71 26.72
CA GLU A 171 17.33 -15.83 27.73
C GLU A 171 16.93 -16.81 28.84
N GLU A 172 15.72 -16.69 29.39
CA GLU A 172 15.18 -17.62 30.38
C GLU A 172 15.12 -19.06 29.84
N ARG A 173 14.58 -19.25 28.62
CA ARG A 173 14.55 -20.54 27.94
C ARG A 173 15.95 -21.14 27.78
N ASN A 174 16.92 -20.32 27.40
CA ASN A 174 18.30 -20.77 27.21
C ASN A 174 18.95 -21.13 28.56
N ASN A 175 18.71 -20.36 29.62
CA ASN A 175 19.20 -20.65 30.97
C ASN A 175 18.59 -21.94 31.53
N LEU A 176 17.27 -22.12 31.40
CA LEU A 176 16.59 -23.35 31.80
C LEU A 176 17.09 -24.56 30.99
N ARG A 177 17.32 -24.42 29.68
CA ARG A 177 17.93 -25.48 28.86
C ARG A 177 19.32 -25.86 29.34
N LYS A 178 20.17 -24.88 29.68
CA LYS A 178 21.51 -25.14 30.24
C LYS A 178 21.42 -25.88 31.57
N ALA A 179 20.61 -25.39 32.51
CA ALA A 179 20.42 -26.02 33.82
C ALA A 179 19.86 -27.44 33.71
N LEU A 180 18.93 -27.69 32.78
CA LEU A 180 18.40 -29.02 32.50
C LEU A 180 19.49 -29.94 31.96
N LYS A 181 20.33 -29.46 31.03
CA LYS A 181 21.43 -30.23 30.46
C LYS A 181 22.47 -30.59 31.53
N GLU A 182 22.81 -29.65 32.41
CA GLU A 182 23.71 -29.88 33.55
C GLU A 182 23.14 -30.91 34.53
N LYS A 183 21.89 -30.74 34.98
CA LYS A 183 21.23 -31.72 35.85
C LYS A 183 21.15 -33.09 35.21
N LYS A 184 20.86 -33.17 33.92
CA LYS A 184 20.83 -34.43 33.18
C LYS A 184 22.22 -35.08 33.15
N SER A 185 23.28 -34.32 32.84
CA SER A 185 24.64 -34.87 32.87
C SER A 185 25.08 -35.35 34.24
N LEU A 186 24.70 -34.64 35.31
CA LEU A 186 24.97 -35.06 36.69
C LEU A 186 24.21 -36.32 37.07
N ALA A 187 22.92 -36.40 36.73
CA ALA A 187 22.11 -37.58 36.96
C ALA A 187 22.63 -38.79 36.16
N ASP A 188 23.00 -38.60 34.89
CA ASP A 188 23.56 -39.65 34.06
C ASP A 188 24.88 -40.16 34.65
N SER A 189 25.78 -39.28 35.11
CA SER A 189 27.02 -39.67 35.80
C SER A 189 26.75 -40.44 37.09
N ALA A 190 25.86 -39.94 37.95
CA ALA A 190 25.50 -40.59 39.21
C ALA A 190 24.88 -41.98 38.99
N ASN A 191 24.00 -42.10 38.00
CA ASN A 191 23.38 -43.36 37.61
C ASN A 191 24.43 -44.35 37.06
N VAL A 192 25.37 -43.89 36.24
CA VAL A 192 26.47 -44.73 35.73
C VAL A 192 27.35 -45.24 36.88
N ASP A 193 27.69 -44.38 37.84
CA ASP A 193 28.48 -44.76 39.02
C ASP A 193 27.74 -45.77 39.90
N GLU A 194 26.44 -45.56 40.12
CA GLU A 194 25.59 -46.46 40.91
C GLU A 194 25.40 -47.82 40.22
N ILE A 195 25.14 -47.83 38.90
CA ILE A 195 25.10 -49.06 38.11
C ILE A 195 26.46 -49.78 38.15
N GLY A 196 27.57 -49.04 38.11
CA GLY A 196 28.92 -49.57 38.26
C GLY A 196 29.13 -50.27 39.61
N ARG A 197 28.71 -49.63 40.71
CA ARG A 197 28.76 -50.21 42.06
C ARG A 197 27.92 -51.48 42.18
N MET A 198 26.65 -51.42 41.78
CA MET A 198 25.76 -52.59 41.83
C MET A 198 26.28 -53.74 40.97
N ARG A 199 26.81 -53.46 39.79
CA ARG A 199 27.45 -54.50 38.95
C ARG A 199 28.65 -55.14 39.65
N GLY A 200 29.50 -54.34 40.29
CA GLY A 200 30.63 -54.86 41.07
C GLY A 200 30.18 -55.75 42.24
N GLU A 201 29.17 -55.34 42.99
CA GLU A 201 28.60 -56.14 44.08
C GLU A 201 27.99 -57.45 43.57
N ILE A 202 27.24 -57.41 42.46
CA ILE A 202 26.69 -58.61 41.82
C ILE A 202 27.81 -59.57 41.42
N GLU A 203 28.92 -59.06 40.86
CA GLU A 203 30.03 -59.91 40.43
C GLU A 203 30.72 -60.58 41.62
N VAL A 204 30.99 -59.84 42.69
CA VAL A 204 31.56 -60.39 43.94
C VAL A 204 30.62 -61.43 44.56
N LEU A 205 29.31 -61.18 44.58
CA LEU A 205 28.33 -62.13 45.09
C LEU A 205 28.25 -63.40 44.24
N LYS A 206 28.30 -63.28 42.91
CA LYS A 206 28.37 -64.42 41.99
C LYS A 206 29.62 -65.25 42.23
N GLU A 207 30.78 -64.61 42.36
CA GLU A 207 32.05 -65.31 42.62
C GLU A 207 32.02 -66.04 43.97
N ARG A 208 31.48 -65.40 45.02
CA ARG A 208 31.28 -66.05 46.32
C ARG A 208 30.33 -67.25 46.24
N LEU A 209 29.24 -67.13 45.48
CA LEU A 209 28.27 -68.21 45.27
C LEU A 209 28.92 -69.39 44.54
N ASN A 210 29.64 -69.11 43.45
CA ASN A 210 30.35 -70.15 42.69
C ASN A 210 31.37 -70.88 43.58
N ALA A 211 32.18 -70.14 44.34
CA ALA A 211 33.15 -70.74 45.27
C ALA A 211 32.47 -71.54 46.40
N ALA A 212 31.28 -71.15 46.84
CA ALA A 212 30.50 -71.95 47.80
C ALA A 212 29.98 -73.25 47.18
N LEU A 213 29.51 -73.18 45.94
CA LEU A 213 28.99 -74.32 45.19
C LEU A 213 30.10 -75.32 44.82
N GLU A 214 31.30 -74.84 44.50
CA GLU A 214 32.49 -75.68 44.34
C GLU A 214 32.85 -76.40 45.64
N ARG A 215 32.89 -75.68 46.77
CA ARG A 215 33.14 -76.31 48.09
C ARG A 215 32.09 -77.35 48.44
N GLU A 216 30.82 -77.07 48.15
CA GLU A 216 29.73 -78.01 48.40
C GLU A 216 29.92 -79.29 47.57
N ASN A 217 30.24 -79.16 46.28
CA ASN A 217 30.55 -80.31 45.42
C ASN A 217 31.76 -81.10 45.92
N ASP A 218 32.84 -80.45 46.32
CA ASP A 218 34.03 -81.14 46.86
C ASP A 218 33.70 -81.91 48.15
N VAL A 219 32.90 -81.32 49.04
CA VAL A 219 32.41 -82.00 50.25
C VAL A 219 31.49 -83.16 49.88
N GLU A 220 30.63 -83.01 48.88
CA GLU A 220 29.74 -84.08 48.43
C GLU A 220 30.54 -85.26 47.84
N VAL A 221 31.55 -85.00 47.02
CA VAL A 221 32.43 -86.01 46.44
C VAL A 221 33.22 -86.73 47.54
N THR A 222 33.87 -85.99 48.43
CA THR A 222 34.63 -86.59 49.54
C THR A 222 33.75 -87.40 50.49
N ASN A 223 32.53 -86.93 50.77
CA ASN A 223 31.55 -87.70 51.56
C ASN A 223 31.09 -88.97 50.84
N LYS A 224 30.83 -88.91 49.52
CA LYS A 224 30.48 -90.08 48.71
C LYS A 224 31.60 -91.11 48.72
N ASP A 225 32.84 -90.69 48.54
CA ASP A 225 34.02 -91.56 48.57
C ASP A 225 34.19 -92.19 49.96
N HIS A 226 34.03 -91.40 51.03
CA HIS A 226 34.11 -91.91 52.39
C HIS A 226 33.02 -92.94 52.69
N LEU A 227 31.78 -92.68 52.26
CA LEU A 227 30.66 -93.62 52.37
C LEU A 227 30.94 -94.92 51.60
N LEU A 228 31.50 -94.83 50.40
CA LEU A 228 31.87 -96.01 49.60
C LEU A 228 32.95 -96.83 50.31
N CYS A 229 34.00 -96.19 50.83
CA CYS A 229 35.04 -96.86 51.61
C CYS A 229 34.47 -97.57 52.85
N LEU A 230 33.55 -96.92 53.58
CA LEU A 230 32.89 -97.53 54.74
C LEU A 230 32.03 -98.73 54.35
N GLN A 231 31.27 -98.64 53.25
CA GLN A 231 30.47 -99.75 52.73
C GLN A 231 31.35 -100.95 52.31
N LEU A 232 32.49 -100.70 51.67
CA LEU A 232 33.45 -101.76 51.31
C LEU A 232 34.00 -102.46 52.56
N LYS A 233 34.47 -101.70 53.56
CA LYS A 233 34.94 -102.26 54.84
C LYS A 233 33.87 -103.10 55.53
N LEU A 234 32.61 -102.65 55.50
CA LEU A 234 31.50 -103.39 56.09
C LEU A 234 31.24 -104.72 55.35
N ARG A 235 31.27 -104.70 54.01
CA ARG A 235 31.16 -105.92 53.19
C ARG A 235 32.30 -106.91 53.43
N GLU A 236 33.54 -106.42 53.52
CA GLU A 236 34.71 -107.23 53.83
C GLU A 236 34.59 -107.86 55.22
N GLY A 237 34.22 -107.07 56.23
CA GLY A 237 33.99 -107.56 57.59
C GLY A 237 32.87 -108.60 57.67
N GLU A 238 31.79 -108.44 56.92
CA GLU A 238 30.74 -109.47 56.82
C GLU A 238 31.22 -110.75 56.14
N ALA A 239 32.03 -110.65 55.09
CA ALA A 239 32.60 -111.80 54.40
C ALA A 239 33.56 -112.58 55.31
N GLU A 240 34.40 -111.87 56.06
CA GLU A 240 35.30 -112.46 57.06
C GLU A 240 34.51 -113.13 58.19
N ARG A 241 33.46 -112.47 58.73
CA ARG A 241 32.58 -113.07 59.74
C ARG A 241 31.96 -114.38 59.25
N ARG A 242 31.45 -114.41 58.00
CA ARG A 242 30.89 -115.62 57.40
C ARG A 242 31.94 -116.73 57.25
N LYS A 243 33.14 -116.38 56.78
CA LYS A 243 34.26 -117.32 56.65
C LYS A 243 34.66 -117.93 57.99
N MET A 244 34.89 -117.09 59.01
CA MET A 244 35.21 -117.54 60.37
C MET A 244 34.08 -118.39 60.95
N HIS A 245 32.83 -117.99 60.77
CA HIS A 245 31.68 -118.76 61.25
C HIS A 245 31.65 -120.17 60.65
N ASN A 246 31.89 -120.30 59.35
CA ASN A 246 31.96 -121.60 58.68
C ASN A 246 33.14 -122.45 59.19
N ILE A 247 34.34 -121.86 59.34
CA ILE A 247 35.51 -122.56 59.90
C ILE A 247 35.22 -123.07 61.31
N ILE A 248 34.61 -122.25 62.16
CA ILE A 248 34.21 -122.66 63.52
C ILE A 248 33.23 -123.84 63.45
N GLN A 249 32.30 -123.84 62.49
CA GLN A 249 31.36 -124.95 62.32
C GLN A 249 32.06 -126.24 61.89
N GLU A 250 32.96 -126.16 60.91
CA GLU A 250 33.75 -127.29 60.39
C GLU A 250 34.62 -127.91 61.49
N LEU A 251 35.34 -127.09 62.25
CA LEU A 251 36.21 -127.55 63.35
C LEU A 251 35.42 -128.22 64.48
N ARG A 252 34.18 -127.79 64.74
CA ARG A 252 33.30 -128.43 65.73
C ARG A 252 32.61 -129.69 65.19
N GLY A 253 32.81 -130.02 63.92
CA GLY A 253 32.12 -131.11 63.22
C GLY A 253 30.77 -130.68 62.64
N ASN A 254 30.54 -131.05 61.38
CA ASN A 254 29.32 -130.74 60.64
C ASN A 254 28.11 -131.57 61.12
N ILE A 255 28.36 -132.83 61.49
CA ILE A 255 27.37 -133.69 62.14
C ILE A 255 27.62 -133.62 63.64
N ARG A 256 26.62 -133.21 64.40
CA ARG A 256 26.69 -133.13 65.86
C ARG A 256 25.62 -134.03 66.43
N VAL A 257 26.03 -135.08 67.13
CA VAL A 257 25.11 -136.01 67.80
C VAL A 257 25.04 -135.61 69.26
N VAL A 258 23.85 -135.16 69.64
CA VAL A 258 23.54 -134.73 70.99
C VAL A 258 22.50 -135.69 71.54
N ALA A 259 22.74 -136.25 72.72
CA ALA A 259 21.74 -137.03 73.42
C ALA A 259 20.95 -136.11 74.36
N ARG A 260 19.65 -136.37 74.52
CA ARG A 260 18.83 -135.68 75.52
C ARG A 260 17.99 -136.72 76.27
N ILE A 261 18.19 -136.80 77.57
CA ILE A 261 17.46 -137.71 78.44
C ILE A 261 16.20 -137.00 78.90
N ARG A 262 15.05 -137.67 78.79
CA ARG A 262 13.80 -137.16 79.32
C ARG A 262 13.60 -137.66 80.76
N PRO A 263 13.10 -136.82 81.69
CA PRO A 263 12.69 -137.30 83.02
C PRO A 263 11.44 -138.21 82.92
N PHE A 264 11.20 -139.04 83.95
CA PHE A 264 10.02 -139.90 84.03
C PHE A 264 8.73 -139.08 84.08
N LEU A 265 7.69 -139.54 83.39
CA LEU A 265 6.38 -138.91 83.44
C LEU A 265 5.46 -139.69 84.40
N PRO A 266 4.46 -139.04 85.04
CA PRO A 266 3.56 -139.67 86.00
C PRO A 266 2.73 -140.84 85.44
N SER A 267 2.66 -140.97 84.11
CA SER A 267 1.99 -142.04 83.38
C SER A 267 2.82 -143.31 83.19
N ASP A 268 4.11 -143.30 83.54
CA ASP A 268 5.03 -144.42 83.27
C ASP A 268 4.82 -145.63 84.23
N SER A 269 3.83 -145.60 85.14
CA SER A 269 3.41 -146.72 86.02
C SER A 269 4.55 -147.39 86.82
N VAL A 270 5.58 -146.61 87.15
CA VAL A 270 6.74 -147.01 87.95
C VAL A 270 6.50 -146.63 89.42
N PRO A 271 6.89 -147.46 90.41
CA PRO A 271 6.82 -147.10 91.84
C PRO A 271 7.55 -145.78 92.11
N ASN A 272 7.05 -144.95 93.03
CA ASN A 272 7.61 -143.61 93.30
C ASN A 272 9.11 -143.57 93.68
N ASP A 273 9.70 -144.72 94.04
CA ASP A 273 11.14 -144.87 94.37
C ASP A 273 11.93 -145.64 93.27
N ALA A 274 11.45 -145.68 92.02
CA ALA A 274 12.19 -146.30 90.92
C ALA A 274 13.42 -145.46 90.51
N GLU A 275 14.62 -145.95 90.80
CA GLU A 275 15.87 -145.35 90.33
C GLU A 275 16.05 -145.57 88.82
N ALA A 276 16.43 -144.51 88.09
CA ALA A 276 16.70 -144.61 86.66
C ALA A 276 17.95 -145.46 86.40
N SER A 277 17.81 -146.49 85.55
CA SER A 277 18.91 -147.34 85.07
C SER A 277 19.94 -146.59 84.20
N ILE A 278 19.74 -145.29 83.95
CA ILE A 278 20.62 -144.44 83.15
C ILE A 278 21.39 -143.50 84.08
N LYS A 279 22.70 -143.70 84.17
CA LYS A 279 23.63 -142.85 84.91
C LYS A 279 24.39 -141.96 83.93
N VAL A 280 24.23 -140.65 84.09
CA VAL A 280 24.95 -139.67 83.27
C VAL A 280 26.32 -139.41 83.88
N ALA A 281 27.37 -139.75 83.13
CA ALA A 281 28.76 -139.56 83.55
C ALA A 281 29.35 -138.32 82.86
N GLY A 282 28.87 -137.13 83.24
CA GLY A 282 29.30 -135.83 82.70
C GLY A 282 28.56 -135.37 81.43
N GLU A 283 29.01 -134.26 80.82
CA GLU A 283 28.30 -133.63 79.68
C GLU A 283 28.37 -134.42 78.35
N GLN A 284 29.16 -135.48 78.26
CA GLN A 284 29.44 -136.16 76.98
C GLN A 284 29.29 -137.68 77.04
N HIS A 285 29.14 -138.27 78.22
CA HIS A 285 29.02 -139.72 78.37
C HIS A 285 27.74 -140.09 79.10
N LEU A 286 27.04 -141.07 78.53
CA LEU A 286 25.80 -141.60 79.06
C LEU A 286 25.99 -143.09 79.26
N THR A 287 25.67 -143.57 80.46
CA THR A 287 25.81 -144.98 80.82
C THR A 287 24.46 -145.56 81.17
N ILE A 288 24.14 -146.73 80.64
CA ILE A 288 22.91 -147.47 80.94
C ILE A 288 23.32 -148.77 81.61
N GLU A 289 22.88 -148.99 82.84
CA GLU A 289 23.22 -150.14 83.67
C GLU A 289 21.97 -150.99 83.92
N ASN A 290 21.98 -152.23 83.44
CA ASN A 290 20.98 -153.25 83.77
C ASN A 290 21.65 -154.30 84.67
N ASP A 291 20.90 -154.97 85.56
CA ASP A 291 21.35 -155.79 86.70
C ASP A 291 22.49 -156.82 86.48
N THR A 292 22.94 -157.03 85.23
CA THR A 292 24.10 -157.87 84.90
C THR A 292 25.15 -157.23 83.96
N VAL A 293 24.91 -156.06 83.33
CA VAL A 293 25.86 -155.41 82.37
C VAL A 293 25.69 -153.87 82.30
N GLU A 294 26.82 -153.13 82.30
CA GLU A 294 26.90 -151.66 82.13
C GLU A 294 27.32 -151.29 80.67
N HIS A 295 26.53 -150.48 79.95
CA HIS A 295 26.82 -149.99 78.58
C HIS A 295 27.11 -148.48 78.55
N LYS A 296 28.27 -148.08 78.00
CA LYS A 296 28.72 -146.67 77.93
C LYS A 296 28.64 -146.10 76.50
N PHE A 297 28.00 -144.95 76.35
CA PHE A 297 27.87 -144.20 75.09
C PHE A 297 28.54 -142.82 75.21
N SER A 298 29.07 -142.32 74.08
CA SER A 298 29.70 -140.99 73.98
C SER A 298 29.00 -140.12 72.95
N PHE A 299 28.72 -138.87 73.29
CA PHE A 299 28.04 -137.88 72.47
C PHE A 299 28.77 -136.53 72.50
N ASN A 300 28.49 -135.64 71.54
CA ASN A 300 29.09 -134.30 71.53
C ASN A 300 28.60 -133.46 72.70
N LYS A 301 27.34 -133.67 73.10
CA LYS A 301 26.76 -133.13 74.32
C LYS A 301 25.57 -134.01 74.75
N VAL A 302 25.39 -134.20 76.04
CA VAL A 302 24.26 -134.89 76.66
C VAL A 302 23.51 -133.86 77.48
N PHE A 303 22.20 -133.79 77.28
CA PHE A 303 21.26 -132.92 78.00
C PHE A 303 20.29 -133.73 78.85
#